data_AF-A0A961FDQ6-F1
#
_entry.id   AF-A0A961FDQ6-F1
#
_cell.length_a   1.000
_cell.length_b   1.000
_cell.length_c   1.000
_cell.angle_alpha   90.00
_cell.angle_beta   90.00
_cell.angle_gamma   90.00
#
_symmetry.space_group_name_H-M   'P 1'
#
loop_
_entity.id
_entity.type
_entity.pdbx_description
1 polymer ?
#
loop_
_entity_poly.entity_id
_entity_poly.type
_entity_poly.pdbx_seq_one_letter_code
_entity_poly.pdbx_strand_id
1 'polypeptide(L)' 'MKKKIAIYAGSFDPPTLGHKNIIERALKIFDEVIVAVAHNTSKKALFSPQEKLTLL' A
#
# COMPACT_ATOMS: atom_id res chain seq x y z
N MET A 1 22.95 -13.00 -2.86
CA MET A 1 21.62 -13.64 -2.72
C MET A 1 20.60 -12.81 -3.49
N LYS A 2 19.51 -13.43 -4.01
CA LYS A 2 18.42 -12.68 -4.66
C LYS A 2 17.60 -11.94 -3.60
N LYS A 3 17.25 -10.68 -3.88
CA LYS A 3 16.37 -9.86 -3.04
C LYS A 3 14.95 -10.42 -3.10
N LYS A 4 14.32 -10.65 -1.95
CA LYS A 4 12.92 -11.06 -1.83
C LYS A 4 12.04 -9.82 -1.82
N ILE A 5 11.33 -9.59 -2.93
CA ILE A 5 10.45 -8.44 -3.11
C ILE A 5 9.00 -8.91 -3.01
N ALA A 6 8.20 -8.24 -2.19
CA ALA A 6 6.76 -8.43 -2.11
C ALA A 6 6.00 -7.23 -2.70
N ILE A 7 4.81 -7.49 -3.23
CA ILE A 7 3.88 -6.46 -3.69
C ILE A 7 2.61 -6.54 -2.85
N TYR A 8 2.21 -5.42 -2.25
CA TYR A 8 0.95 -5.26 -1.55
C TYR A 8 0.06 -4.29 -2.30
N ALA A 9 -0.84 -4.82 -3.12
CA ALA A 9 -1.75 -4.03 -3.96
C ALA A 9 -3.11 -3.82 -3.28
N GLY A 10 -3.68 -2.62 -3.41
CA GLY A 10 -4.98 -2.27 -2.84
C GLY A 10 -5.44 -0.87 -3.25
N SER A 11 -6.70 -0.53 -2.99
CA SER A 11 -7.23 0.82 -3.25
C SER A 11 -6.79 1.85 -2.20
N PHE A 12 -6.49 1.40 -0.98
CA PHE A 12 -6.10 2.22 0.18
C PHE A 12 -6.94 3.50 0.30
N ASP A 13 -8.27 3.35 0.34
CA ASP A 13 -9.23 4.46 0.30
C ASP A 13 -10.20 4.44 1.49
N PRO A 14 -9.79 4.94 2.68
CA PRO A 14 -8.44 5.41 3.02
C PRO A 14 -7.51 4.27 3.49
N PRO A 15 -6.19 4.54 3.59
CA PRO A 15 -5.30 3.69 4.38
C PRO A 15 -5.77 3.60 5.83
N THR A 16 -5.44 2.51 6.51
CA THR A 16 -5.84 2.26 7.91
C THR A 16 -4.67 1.67 8.69
N LEU A 17 -4.76 1.67 10.03
CA LEU A 17 -3.74 1.03 10.88
C LEU A 17 -3.58 -0.48 10.59
N GLY A 18 -4.61 -1.13 10.05
CA GLY A 18 -4.51 -2.51 9.57
C GLY A 18 -3.53 -2.65 8.40
N HIS A 19 -3.58 -1.73 7.42
CA HIS A 19 -2.64 -1.72 6.30
C HIS A 19 -1.19 -1.52 6.78
N LYS A 20 -0.97 -0.58 7.72
CA LYS A 20 0.33 -0.37 8.37
C LYS A 20 0.85 -1.63 9.06
N ASN A 21 -0.02 -2.33 9.81
CA ASN A 21 0.36 -3.57 10.48
C ASN A 21 0.81 -4.66 9.49
N ILE A 22 0.13 -4.79 8.35
CA ILE A 22 0.51 -5.76 7.31
C ILE A 22 1.87 -5.40 6.70
N ILE A 23 2.11 -4.12 6.38
CA ILE A 23 3.39 -3.65 5.84
C ILE A 23 4.54 -3.94 6.81
N GLU A 24 4.37 -3.61 8.10
CA GLU A 24 5.38 -3.87 9.14
C GLU A 24 5.69 -5.37 9.31
N ARG A 25 4.69 -6.23 9.16
CA ARG A 25 4.88 -7.69 9.21
C ARG A 25 5.55 -8.22 7.95
N ALA A 26 5.23 -7.68 6.78
CA ALA A 26 5.83 -8.07 5.52
C ALA A 26 7.33 -7.72 5.48
N LEU A 27 7.72 -6.56 6.00
CA LEU A 27 9.12 -6.14 6.11
C LEU A 27 9.98 -7.03 7.03
N LYS A 28 9.38 -7.88 7.86
CA LYS A 28 10.10 -8.90 8.65
C LYS A 28 10.43 -10.17 7.85
N ILE A 29 9.82 -10.33 6.67
CA ILE A 29 9.90 -11.55 5.84
C ILE A 29 10.59 -11.26 4.50
N PHE A 30 10.34 -10.08 3.93
CA PHE A 30 10.83 -9.62 2.65
C PHE A 30 11.84 -8.48 2.82
N ASP A 31 12.77 -8.38 1.88
CA ASP A 31 13.79 -7.33 1.88
C ASP A 31 13.20 -6.00 1.35
N GLU A 32 12.09 -6.05 0.64
CA GLU A 32 11.37 -4.91 0.10
C GLU A 32 9.87 -5.22 -0.05
N VAL A 33 9.03 -4.23 0.25
CA VAL A 33 7.57 -4.28 0.08
C VAL A 33 7.14 -3.09 -0.76
N ILE A 34 6.62 -3.36 -1.95
CA ILE A 34 6.06 -2.34 -2.85
C ILE A 34 4.57 -2.21 -2.57
N VAL A 35 4.13 -1.04 -2.11
CA VAL A 35 2.71 -0.75 -1.88
C VAL A 35 2.11 -0.15 -3.15
N ALA A 36 1.30 -0.93 -3.87
CA ALA A 36 0.70 -0.52 -5.14
C ALA A 36 -0.72 0.02 -4.91
N VAL A 37 -0.85 1.36 -4.90
CA VAL A 37 -2.13 2.04 -4.71
C VAL A 37 -2.90 2.11 -6.02
N ALA A 38 -4.01 1.38 -6.09
CA ALA A 38 -4.87 1.36 -7.25
C ALA A 38 -5.69 2.67 -7.36
N HIS A 39 -5.57 3.34 -8.49
CA HIS A 39 -6.40 4.48 -8.84
C HIS A 39 -7.58 4.04 -9.70
N ASN A 40 -8.79 4.05 -9.13
CA ASN A 40 -10.00 3.76 -9.89
C ASN A 40 -10.67 5.07 -10.34
N THR A 41 -10.47 5.45 -11.60
CA THR A 41 -11.03 6.66 -12.23
C THR A 41 -12.54 6.65 -12.39
N SER A 42 -13.18 5.47 -12.28
CA SER A 42 -14.64 5.30 -12.45
C SER A 42 -15.44 5.46 -11.16
N LYS A 43 -14.78 5.56 -9.99
CA LYS A 43 -15.43 5.73 -8.68
C LYS A 43 -15.07 7.09 -8.09
N LYS A 44 -16.02 7.75 -7.42
CA LYS A 44 -15.74 8.90 -6.55
C LYS A 44 -14.93 8.41 -5.35
N ALA A 45 -13.61 8.57 -5.42
CA ALA A 45 -12.72 8.31 -4.30
C ALA A 45 -12.90 9.39 -3.21
N LEU A 46 -12.73 9.01 -1.95
CA LEU A 46 -12.75 9.96 -0.82
C LEU A 46 -11.52 10.86 -0.81
N PHE A 47 -10.40 10.35 -1.32
CA PHE A 47 -9.11 11.03 -1.40
C PHE A 47 -8.51 10.92 -2.81
N SER A 48 -7.80 11.97 -3.22
CA SER A 48 -6.94 11.95 -4.41
C SER A 48 -5.81 10.93 -4.27
N PRO A 49 -5.21 10.47 -5.39
CA PRO A 49 -4.04 9.58 -5.34
C PRO A 49 -2.90 10.10 -4.48
N GLN A 50 -2.63 11.41 -4.55
CA GLN A 50 -1.59 12.07 -3.77
C GLN A 50 -1.89 12.03 -2.27
N GLU A 51 -3.12 12.34 -1.86
CA GLU A 51 -3.53 12.30 -0.46
C GLU A 51 -3.44 10.89 0.13
N LYS A 52 -3.82 9.85 -0.64
CA LYS A 52 -3.65 8.46 -0.22
C LYS A 52 -2.18 8.10 0.02
N LEU A 53 -1.28 8.64 -0.79
CA LEU A 53 0.16 8.40 -0.65
C LEU A 53 0.75 9.09 0.59
N THR A 54 0.24 10.27 0.96
CA THR A 54 0.69 10.99 2.16
C THR A 54 0.23 10.33 3.48
N LEU A 55 -0.84 9.52 3.44
CA LEU A 55 -1.42 8.86 4.61
C LEU A 55 -0.85 7.46 4.89
N LEU A 56 -0.01 6.92 3.99
CA LEU A 56 0.68 5.63 4.14
C LEU A 56 1.98 5.78 4.93
#